data_AF-A0A1J8PHI4-F1
#
_entry.id   AF-A0A1J8PHI4-F1
#
_cell.length_a   1.000
_cell.length_b   1.000
_cell.length_c   1.000
_cell.angle_alpha   90.00
_cell.angle_beta   90.00
_cell.angle_gamma   90.00
#
_symmetry.space_group_name_H-M   'P 1'
#
loop_
_entity.id
_entity.type
_entity.pdbx_description
1 polymer ?
#
loop_
_entity_poly.entity_id
_entity_poly.type
_entity_poly.pdbx_seq_one_letter_code
_entity_poly.pdbx_strand_id
1 'polypeptide(L)'
;MRYNSRWRLQRKMLHQSFRQDAVSSFRPMQAAKTHELLLNLLEDPAGYVKHLEVHSGSIIMAAVYSYEASRRNDPLIGLVKQTLDVVLKELRPEIAAIFGAFPFLLRLPAWFPGMRLKRVAPLARRLGQKSVEQPFAHTEKGLATGTISPCMVADHLQEIDDDDNDSAWQKKALKESASTAYGGEHIQLNAFVSGLMIIGRTAGTET
;
A
#
# COMPACT_ATOMS: atom_id res chain seq x y z
N MET A 1 5.50 14.82 2.28
CA MET A 1 5.97 15.05 0.90
C MET A 1 6.12 16.55 0.66
N ARG A 2 7.16 17.02 -0.04
CA ARG A 2 7.34 18.45 -0.36
C ARG A 2 6.44 18.79 -1.55
N TYR A 3 5.66 19.89 -1.48
CA TYR A 3 4.79 20.32 -2.57
C TYR A 3 5.62 20.60 -3.83
N ASN A 4 5.48 19.77 -4.86
CA ASN A 4 6.21 19.87 -6.13
C ASN A 4 5.34 19.34 -7.30
N SER A 5 5.82 19.52 -8.54
CA SER A 5 5.14 19.03 -9.75
C SER A 5 4.85 17.52 -9.69
N ARG A 6 5.76 16.75 -9.11
CA ARG A 6 5.63 15.31 -8.86
C ARG A 6 4.42 14.97 -7.98
N TRP A 7 4.25 15.65 -6.85
CA TRP A 7 3.12 15.42 -5.95
C TRP A 7 1.79 15.75 -6.63
N ARG A 8 1.75 16.82 -7.44
CA ARG A 8 0.55 17.16 -8.23
C ARG A 8 0.20 16.06 -9.22
N LEU A 9 1.20 15.50 -9.91
CA LEU A 9 1.01 14.41 -10.86
C LEU A 9 0.49 13.13 -10.17
N GLN A 10 1.11 12.72 -9.07
CA GLN A 10 0.65 11.58 -8.27
C GLN A 10 -0.80 11.76 -7.81
N ARG A 11 -1.13 12.94 -7.27
CA ARG A 11 -2.49 13.25 -6.82
C ARG A 11 -3.48 13.25 -7.98
N LYS A 12 -3.10 13.78 -9.15
CA LYS A 12 -3.92 13.74 -10.36
C LYS A 12 -4.22 12.30 -10.77
N MET A 13 -3.20 11.44 -10.86
CA MET A 13 -3.34 10.02 -11.22
C MET A 13 -4.27 9.29 -10.25
N LEU A 14 -4.07 9.44 -8.93
CA LEU A 14 -4.95 8.84 -7.91
C LEU A 14 -6.38 9.35 -8.04
N HIS A 15 -6.56 10.65 -8.18
CA HIS A 15 -7.89 11.24 -8.23
C HIS A 15 -8.65 10.84 -9.50
N GLN A 16 -7.97 10.71 -10.64
CA GLN A 16 -8.59 10.25 -11.88
C GLN A 16 -9.03 8.78 -11.80
N SER A 17 -8.23 7.92 -11.19
CA SER A 17 -8.52 6.49 -11.05
C SER A 17 -9.56 6.18 -9.97
N PHE A 18 -9.64 7.00 -8.91
CA PHE A 18 -10.56 6.82 -7.79
C PHE A 18 -11.65 7.91 -7.68
N ARG A 19 -11.99 8.57 -8.79
CA ARG A 19 -13.11 9.54 -8.83
C ARG A 19 -14.45 8.85 -8.54
N GLN A 20 -15.42 9.64 -8.09
CA GLN A 20 -16.75 9.15 -7.74
C GLN A 20 -17.42 8.37 -8.88
N ASP A 21 -17.22 8.80 -10.13
CA ASP A 21 -17.76 8.13 -11.32
C ASP A 21 -17.14 6.75 -11.57
N ALA A 22 -15.90 6.52 -11.11
CA ALA A 22 -15.22 5.23 -11.20
C ALA A 22 -15.65 4.27 -10.08
N VAL A 23 -16.31 4.75 -9.02
CA VAL A 23 -16.69 3.91 -7.87
C VAL A 23 -17.67 2.79 -8.29
N SER A 24 -18.56 3.05 -9.25
CA SER A 24 -19.51 2.04 -9.71
C SER A 24 -18.85 0.85 -10.39
N SER A 25 -17.70 1.03 -11.07
CA SER A 25 -16.99 -0.08 -11.71
C SER A 25 -16.27 -0.98 -10.71
N PHE A 26 -15.94 -0.48 -9.51
CA PHE A 26 -15.33 -1.28 -8.44
C PHE A 26 -16.34 -2.13 -7.66
N ARG A 27 -17.65 -1.86 -7.74
CA ARG A 27 -18.67 -2.56 -6.95
C ARG A 27 -18.66 -4.09 -7.14
N PRO A 28 -18.57 -4.65 -8.36
CA PRO A 28 -18.53 -6.10 -8.54
C PRO A 28 -17.30 -6.73 -7.89
N MET A 29 -16.14 -6.09 -8.01
CA MET A 29 -14.89 -6.53 -7.38
C MET A 29 -14.99 -6.48 -5.85
N GLN A 30 -15.51 -5.38 -5.29
CA GLN A 30 -15.71 -5.25 -3.84
C GLN A 30 -16.68 -6.31 -3.31
N ALA A 31 -17.76 -6.59 -4.04
CA ALA A 31 -18.72 -7.63 -3.67
C ALA A 31 -18.03 -9.02 -3.63
N ALA A 32 -17.28 -9.38 -4.66
CA ALA A 32 -16.52 -10.63 -4.70
C ALA A 32 -15.54 -10.75 -3.51
N LYS A 33 -14.77 -9.69 -3.23
CA LYS A 33 -13.86 -9.65 -2.07
C LYS A 33 -14.58 -9.68 -0.73
N THR A 34 -15.79 -9.14 -0.64
CA THR A 34 -16.62 -9.19 0.56
C THR A 34 -17.12 -10.62 0.80
N HIS A 35 -17.53 -11.34 -0.23
CA HIS A 35 -17.87 -12.75 -0.11
C HIS A 35 -16.70 -13.59 0.40
N GLU A 36 -15.48 -13.36 -0.10
CA GLU A 36 -14.27 -14.03 0.40
C GLU A 36 -13.99 -13.73 1.88
N LEU A 37 -14.18 -12.48 2.31
CA LEU A 37 -14.06 -12.07 3.71
C LEU A 37 -15.08 -12.79 4.59
N LEU A 38 -16.35 -12.84 4.19
CA LEU A 38 -17.41 -13.50 4.95
C LEU A 38 -17.14 -15.01 5.09
N LEU A 39 -16.67 -15.67 4.03
CA LEU A 39 -16.28 -17.08 4.11
C LEU A 39 -15.08 -17.28 5.04
N ASN A 40 -14.09 -16.37 5.02
CA ASN A 40 -12.94 -16.43 5.92
C ASN A 40 -13.37 -16.25 7.39
N LEU A 41 -14.26 -15.31 7.68
CA LEU A 41 -14.81 -15.09 9.03
C LEU A 41 -15.66 -16.27 9.52
N LEU A 42 -16.37 -16.95 8.61
CA LEU A 42 -17.13 -18.15 8.95
C LEU A 42 -16.21 -19.32 9.33
N GLU A 43 -15.08 -19.46 8.64
CA GLU A 43 -14.09 -20.52 8.89
C GLU A 43 -13.21 -20.25 10.12
N ASP A 44 -12.79 -19.00 10.35
CA ASP A 44 -11.96 -18.58 11.48
C ASP A 44 -12.40 -17.20 12.01
N PRO A 45 -13.44 -17.15 12.87
CA PRO A 45 -13.93 -15.88 13.41
C PRO A 45 -12.94 -15.20 14.36
N ALA A 46 -12.05 -15.97 15.02
CA ALA A 46 -11.04 -15.42 15.91
C ALA A 46 -9.95 -14.64 15.15
N GLY A 47 -9.70 -15.01 13.89
CA GLY A 47 -8.76 -14.36 12.97
C GLY A 47 -9.23 -13.06 12.34
N TYR A 48 -10.37 -12.47 12.76
CA TYR A 48 -11.05 -11.37 12.05
C TYR A 48 -10.13 -10.18 11.67
N VAL A 49 -9.19 -9.79 12.54
CA VAL A 49 -8.25 -8.67 12.25
C VAL A 49 -7.41 -9.00 11.02
N LYS A 50 -6.85 -10.20 10.97
CA LYS A 50 -6.04 -10.66 9.82
C LYS A 50 -6.90 -10.75 8.57
N HIS A 51 -8.15 -11.18 8.69
CA HIS A 51 -9.07 -11.26 7.55
C HIS A 51 -9.41 -9.87 6.99
N LEU A 52 -9.64 -8.87 7.84
CA LEU A 52 -9.88 -7.49 7.42
C LEU A 52 -8.66 -6.87 6.75
N GLU A 53 -7.46 -7.09 7.31
CA GLU A 53 -6.20 -6.63 6.70
C GLU A 53 -6.00 -7.23 5.30
N VAL A 54 -6.18 -8.54 5.14
CA VAL A 54 -6.04 -9.22 3.83
C VAL A 54 -7.13 -8.77 2.86
N HIS A 55 -8.37 -8.63 3.32
CA HIS A 55 -9.48 -8.19 2.48
C HIS A 55 -9.23 -6.80 1.90
N SER A 56 -8.83 -5.86 2.75
CA SER A 56 -8.49 -4.51 2.33
C SER A 56 -7.34 -4.54 1.32
N GLY A 57 -6.20 -5.15 1.68
CA GLY A 57 -5.06 -5.24 0.77
C GLY A 57 -5.39 -5.92 -0.57
N SER A 58 -6.35 -6.85 -0.59
CA SER A 58 -6.85 -7.48 -1.81
C SER A 58 -7.66 -6.51 -2.69
N ILE A 59 -8.49 -5.65 -2.10
CA ILE A 59 -9.24 -4.62 -2.83
C ILE A 59 -8.29 -3.67 -3.54
N ILE A 60 -7.25 -3.18 -2.85
CA ILE A 60 -6.32 -2.23 -3.47
C ILE A 60 -5.43 -2.92 -4.50
N MET A 61 -4.97 -4.14 -4.23
CA MET A 61 -4.21 -4.91 -5.24
C MET A 61 -5.02 -5.11 -6.52
N ALA A 62 -6.31 -5.43 -6.41
CA ALA A 62 -7.20 -5.53 -7.55
C ALA A 62 -7.38 -4.19 -8.26
N ALA A 63 -7.70 -3.12 -7.53
CA ALA A 63 -7.99 -1.81 -8.12
C ALA A 63 -6.76 -1.12 -8.75
N VAL A 64 -5.59 -1.28 -8.15
CA VAL A 64 -4.37 -0.59 -8.58
C VAL A 64 -3.60 -1.40 -9.63
N TYR A 65 -3.43 -2.70 -9.38
CA TYR A 65 -2.54 -3.57 -10.16
C TYR A 65 -3.25 -4.64 -10.98
N SER A 66 -4.60 -4.72 -10.92
CA SER A 66 -5.36 -5.83 -11.49
C SER A 66 -4.92 -7.18 -10.94
N TYR A 67 -4.45 -7.19 -9.69
CA TYR A 67 -3.93 -8.38 -9.05
C TYR A 67 -5.00 -9.06 -8.21
N GLU A 68 -5.36 -10.28 -8.61
CA GLU A 68 -6.28 -11.12 -7.86
C GLU A 68 -5.54 -11.81 -6.71
N ALA A 69 -5.61 -11.19 -5.53
CA ALA A 69 -4.92 -11.71 -4.36
C ALA A 69 -5.55 -13.02 -3.87
N SER A 70 -4.69 -13.94 -3.45
CA SER A 70 -5.10 -15.23 -2.88
C SER A 70 -5.87 -15.04 -1.57
N ARG A 71 -6.95 -15.82 -1.40
CA ARG A 71 -7.82 -15.79 -0.22
C ARG A 71 -7.08 -15.93 1.12
N ARG A 72 -5.94 -16.63 1.14
CA ARG A 72 -5.08 -16.83 2.32
C ARG A 72 -3.60 -16.74 1.95
N ASN A 73 -2.83 -16.06 2.80
CA ASN A 73 -1.36 -15.96 2.74
C ASN A 73 -0.81 -15.58 1.35
N ASP A 74 -1.41 -14.57 0.74
CA ASP A 74 -0.91 -14.05 -0.52
C ASP A 74 0.52 -13.48 -0.37
N PRO A 75 1.47 -13.87 -1.25
CA PRO A 75 2.86 -13.47 -1.12
C PRO A 75 3.08 -11.97 -1.35
N LEU A 76 2.28 -11.32 -2.22
CA LEU A 76 2.40 -9.89 -2.45
C LEU A 76 1.81 -9.11 -1.28
N ILE A 77 0.64 -9.48 -0.77
CA ILE A 77 0.07 -8.86 0.44
C ILE A 77 1.01 -9.05 1.62
N GLY A 78 1.55 -10.25 1.80
CA GLY A 78 2.53 -10.56 2.85
C GLY A 78 3.80 -9.72 2.73
N LEU A 79 4.30 -9.53 1.51
CA LEU A 79 5.45 -8.68 1.23
C LEU A 79 5.18 -7.22 1.60
N VAL A 80 4.02 -6.65 1.22
CA VAL A 80 3.74 -5.26 1.57
C VAL A 80 3.53 -5.09 3.07
N LYS A 81 2.83 -6.03 3.72
CA LYS A 81 2.70 -6.05 5.17
C LYS A 81 4.06 -6.07 5.86
N GLN A 82 4.96 -6.97 5.44
CA GLN A 82 6.31 -7.04 6.00
C GLN A 82 7.08 -5.74 5.81
N THR A 83 6.99 -5.11 4.64
CA THR A 83 7.59 -3.80 4.37
C THR A 83 7.07 -2.75 5.35
N LEU A 84 5.74 -2.67 5.52
CA LEU A 84 5.12 -1.68 6.39
C LEU A 84 5.42 -1.92 7.87
N ASP A 85 5.43 -3.17 8.33
CA ASP A 85 5.82 -3.51 9.70
C ASP A 85 7.24 -3.04 10.00
N VAL A 86 8.18 -3.26 9.07
CA VAL A 86 9.56 -2.78 9.20
C VAL A 86 9.63 -1.25 9.22
N VAL A 87 8.93 -0.57 8.30
CA VAL A 87 8.96 0.89 8.19
C VAL A 87 8.32 1.55 9.41
N LEU A 88 7.12 1.13 9.82
CA LEU A 88 6.38 1.72 10.93
C LEU A 88 7.09 1.47 12.28
N LYS A 89 7.74 0.31 12.44
CA LYS A 89 8.48 -0.01 13.68
C LYS A 89 9.73 0.84 13.85
N GLU A 90 10.42 1.15 12.76
CA GLU A 90 11.69 1.90 12.76
C GLU A 90 11.52 3.41 12.59
N LEU A 91 10.45 3.85 11.93
CA LEU A 91 10.16 5.26 11.66
C LEU A 91 9.06 5.82 12.56
N ARG A 92 9.14 5.52 13.86
CA ARG A 92 8.20 6.06 14.84
C ARG A 92 8.27 7.59 14.90
N PRO A 93 7.16 8.29 15.18
CA PRO A 93 7.14 9.75 15.26
C PRO A 93 8.23 10.32 16.17
N GLU A 94 8.47 9.68 17.31
CA GLU A 94 9.51 10.04 18.28
C GLU A 94 10.92 10.01 17.65
N ILE A 95 11.22 8.93 16.93
CA ILE A 95 12.50 8.72 16.26
C ILE A 95 12.65 9.74 15.12
N ALA A 96 11.59 9.95 14.33
CA ALA A 96 11.57 10.92 13.26
C ALA A 96 11.78 12.36 13.76
N ALA A 97 11.18 12.72 14.90
CA ALA A 97 11.36 14.02 15.54
C ALA A 97 12.81 14.25 15.99
N ILE A 98 13.45 13.23 16.59
CA ILE A 98 14.86 13.31 17.02
C ILE A 98 15.78 13.52 15.82
N PHE A 99 15.63 12.74 14.74
CA PHE A 99 16.46 12.91 13.54
C PHE A 99 16.15 14.22 12.78
N GLY A 100 14.91 14.72 12.87
CA GLY A 100 14.52 16.02 12.33
C GLY A 100 15.14 17.19 13.08
N ALA A 101 15.18 17.11 14.42
CA ALA A 101 15.79 18.13 15.28
C ALA A 101 17.34 18.10 15.23
N PHE A 102 17.92 16.90 15.13
CA PHE A 102 19.37 16.68 15.17
C PHE A 102 19.87 15.92 13.93
N PRO A 103 19.96 16.58 12.77
CA PRO A 103 20.32 15.93 11.51
C PRO A 103 21.75 15.37 11.50
N PHE A 104 22.64 15.84 12.39
CA PHE A 104 24.00 15.28 12.51
C PHE A 104 24.00 13.82 12.97
N LEU A 105 22.96 13.35 13.66
CA LEU A 105 22.81 11.95 14.04
C LEU A 105 22.75 11.03 12.81
N LEU A 106 22.25 11.52 11.67
CA LEU A 106 22.28 10.79 10.40
C LEU A 106 23.69 10.62 9.82
N ARG A 107 24.73 11.23 10.40
CA ARG A 107 26.13 11.00 10.00
C ARG A 107 26.81 9.91 10.82
N LEU A 108 26.25 9.53 11.98
CA LEU A 108 26.84 8.52 12.85
C LEU A 108 26.87 7.12 12.20
N PRO A 109 27.90 6.31 12.44
CA PRO A 109 27.99 4.95 11.91
C PRO A 109 26.84 4.04 12.38
N ALA A 110 26.52 3.00 11.61
CA ALA A 110 25.43 2.08 11.92
C ALA A 110 25.67 1.22 13.19
N TRP A 111 26.94 1.09 13.63
CA TRP A 111 27.29 0.35 14.85
C TRP A 111 27.01 1.15 16.15
N PHE A 112 26.78 2.47 16.05
CA PHE A 112 26.59 3.32 17.21
C PHE A 112 25.25 3.03 17.92
N PRO A 113 25.19 3.02 19.27
CA PRO A 113 23.95 2.80 20.01
C PRO A 113 22.87 3.81 19.59
N GLY A 114 21.63 3.33 19.42
CA GLY A 114 20.53 4.16 18.91
C GLY A 114 20.42 4.24 17.38
N MET A 115 21.42 3.81 16.61
CA MET A 115 21.39 3.84 15.13
C MET A 115 20.70 2.62 14.50
N ARG A 116 19.63 2.08 15.12
CA ARG A 116 18.90 0.92 14.59
C ARG A 116 18.27 1.21 13.22
N LEU A 117 17.75 2.42 13.03
CA LEU A 117 17.20 2.88 11.75
C LEU A 117 18.22 2.73 10.60
N LYS A 118 19.50 3.06 10.83
CA LYS A 118 20.56 2.88 9.81
C LYS A 118 20.88 1.42 9.53
N ARG A 119 20.81 0.55 10.53
CA ARG A 119 21.03 -0.90 10.36
C ARG A 119 19.91 -1.56 9.56
N VAL A 120 18.68 -1.11 9.77
CA VAL A 120 17.49 -1.67 9.10
C VAL A 120 17.22 -1.01 7.75
N ALA A 121 17.72 0.21 7.51
CA ALA A 121 17.51 0.95 6.25
C ALA A 121 17.81 0.16 4.96
N PRO A 122 18.90 -0.64 4.85
CA PRO A 122 19.13 -1.44 3.65
C PRO A 122 18.05 -2.51 3.42
N LEU A 123 17.57 -3.14 4.50
CA LEU A 123 16.48 -4.12 4.43
C LEU A 123 15.17 -3.44 4.05
N ALA A 124 14.82 -2.34 4.72
CA ALA A 124 13.62 -1.56 4.43
C ALA A 124 13.60 -1.06 2.97
N ARG A 125 14.76 -0.61 2.45
CA ARG A 125 14.89 -0.20 1.04
C ARG A 125 14.66 -1.35 0.08
N ARG A 126 15.23 -2.53 0.35
CA ARG A 126 15.05 -3.73 -0.50
C ARG A 126 13.60 -4.21 -0.48
N LEU A 127 12.99 -4.28 0.70
CA LEU A 127 11.59 -4.69 0.85
C LEU A 127 10.65 -3.69 0.18
N GLY A 128 10.86 -2.39 0.41
CA GLY A 128 10.09 -1.31 -0.22
C GLY A 128 10.20 -1.30 -1.75
N GLN A 129 11.39 -1.56 -2.30
CA GLN A 129 11.54 -1.71 -3.74
C GLN A 129 10.77 -2.92 -4.27
N LYS A 130 10.88 -4.07 -3.62
CA LYS A 130 10.15 -5.29 -4.04
C LYS A 130 8.63 -5.10 -3.96
N SER A 131 8.13 -4.46 -2.90
CA SER A 131 6.68 -4.26 -2.70
C SER A 131 6.04 -3.33 -3.74
N VAL A 132 6.83 -2.52 -4.43
CA VAL A 132 6.37 -1.67 -5.54
C VAL A 132 6.59 -2.35 -6.88
N GLU A 133 7.78 -2.93 -7.08
CA GLU A 133 8.18 -3.46 -8.38
C GLU A 133 7.45 -4.76 -8.74
N GLN A 134 7.18 -5.64 -7.77
CA GLN A 134 6.54 -6.92 -8.08
C GLN A 134 5.09 -6.78 -8.54
N PRO A 135 4.20 -6.02 -7.84
CA PRO A 135 2.85 -5.80 -8.34
C PRO A 135 2.83 -5.05 -9.67
N PHE A 136 3.74 -4.07 -9.84
CA PHE A 136 3.83 -3.32 -11.10
C PHE A 136 4.24 -4.21 -12.28
N ALA A 137 5.26 -5.05 -12.09
CA ALA A 137 5.70 -6.00 -13.11
C ALA A 137 4.64 -7.07 -13.42
N HIS A 138 3.80 -7.43 -12.44
CA HIS A 138 2.63 -8.27 -12.69
C HIS A 138 1.66 -7.59 -13.66
N THR A 139 1.34 -6.31 -13.42
CA THR A 139 0.47 -5.53 -14.31
C THR A 139 1.09 -5.37 -15.70
N GLU A 140 2.37 -5.02 -15.83
CA GLU A 140 3.02 -4.89 -17.14
C GLU A 140 2.94 -6.17 -17.96
N LYS A 141 3.21 -7.32 -17.33
CA LYS A 141 3.14 -8.64 -18.01
C LYS A 141 1.71 -8.99 -18.43
N GLY A 142 0.74 -8.76 -17.56
CA GLY A 142 -0.65 -9.06 -17.88
C GLY A 142 -1.22 -8.12 -18.95
N LEU A 143 -0.71 -6.88 -19.03
CA LEU A 143 -1.05 -5.92 -20.07
C LEU A 143 -0.51 -6.38 -21.43
N ALA A 144 0.76 -6.81 -21.48
CA ALA A 144 1.39 -7.36 -22.69
C ALA A 144 0.71 -8.64 -23.21
N THR A 145 0.04 -9.39 -22.33
CA THR A 145 -0.66 -10.65 -22.66
C THR A 145 -2.16 -10.49 -22.82
N GLY A 146 -2.71 -9.28 -22.62
CA GLY A 146 -4.15 -9.00 -22.74
C GLY A 146 -5.03 -9.69 -21.69
N THR A 147 -4.48 -10.11 -20.56
CA THR A 147 -5.19 -10.88 -19.51
C THR A 147 -5.64 -10.01 -18.32
N ILE A 148 -5.48 -8.69 -18.41
CA ILE A 148 -5.71 -7.75 -17.31
C ILE A 148 -7.07 -7.07 -17.38
N SER A 149 -7.72 -6.97 -16.22
CA SER A 149 -8.90 -6.11 -16.03
C SER A 149 -8.50 -4.65 -15.86
N PRO A 150 -9.36 -3.67 -16.21
CA PRO A 150 -9.07 -2.24 -16.03
C PRO A 150 -8.60 -1.93 -14.61
N CYS A 151 -7.45 -1.27 -14.49
CA CYS A 151 -6.85 -0.91 -13.21
C CYS A 151 -6.01 0.36 -13.38
N MET A 152 -5.77 1.06 -12.26
CA MET A 152 -5.03 2.33 -12.28
C MET A 152 -3.71 2.24 -13.06
N VAL A 153 -2.89 1.22 -12.79
CA VAL A 153 -1.58 1.08 -13.46
C VAL A 153 -1.73 0.80 -14.95
N ALA A 154 -2.67 -0.06 -15.35
CA ALA A 154 -2.90 -0.37 -16.76
C ALA A 154 -3.39 0.86 -17.54
N ASP A 155 -4.35 1.61 -16.98
CA ASP A 155 -4.92 2.80 -17.60
C ASP A 155 -3.82 3.86 -17.86
N HIS A 156 -2.98 4.14 -16.85
CA HIS A 156 -1.89 5.12 -16.99
C HIS A 156 -0.73 4.59 -17.87
N LEU A 157 -0.45 3.29 -17.88
CA LEU A 157 0.57 2.71 -18.76
C LEU A 157 0.20 2.81 -20.24
N GLN A 158 -1.09 2.71 -20.58
CA GLN A 158 -1.57 2.87 -21.95
C GLN A 158 -1.51 4.33 -22.45
N GLU A 159 -1.58 5.30 -21.52
CA GLU A 159 -1.47 6.73 -21.85
C GLU A 159 -0.01 7.22 -22.00
N ILE A 160 0.96 6.48 -21.46
CA ILE A 160 2.38 6.83 -21.53
C ILE A 160 2.92 6.42 -22.90
N ASP A 161 3.38 7.41 -23.66
CA ASP A 161 4.12 7.18 -24.90
C ASP A 161 5.56 6.77 -24.58
N ASP A 162 5.99 5.61 -25.07
CA ASP A 162 7.34 5.09 -24.83
C ASP A 162 8.43 5.91 -25.55
N ASP A 163 8.06 6.63 -26.62
CA ASP A 163 8.98 7.49 -27.39
C ASP A 163 9.13 8.90 -26.77
N ASP A 164 8.34 9.23 -25.75
CA ASP A 164 8.46 10.49 -25.01
C ASP A 164 9.71 10.49 -24.11
N ASN A 165 10.47 11.59 -24.15
CA ASN A 165 11.64 11.80 -23.31
C ASN A 165 11.30 11.81 -21.81
N ASP A 166 10.03 12.08 -21.48
CA ASP A 166 9.51 12.07 -20.10
C ASP A 166 8.92 10.72 -19.66
N SER A 167 8.89 9.69 -20.52
CA SER A 167 8.27 8.38 -20.23
C SER A 167 8.82 7.72 -18.96
N ALA A 168 10.15 7.75 -18.77
CA ALA A 168 10.81 7.21 -17.58
C ALA A 168 10.41 7.96 -16.30
N TRP A 169 10.19 9.28 -16.40
CA TRP A 169 9.72 10.08 -15.29
C TRP A 169 8.25 9.80 -14.95
N GLN A 170 7.40 9.68 -15.97
CA GLN A 170 5.98 9.34 -15.81
C GLN A 170 5.80 7.95 -15.20
N LYS A 171 6.51 6.93 -15.70
CA LYS A 171 6.51 5.57 -15.12
C LYS A 171 6.96 5.56 -13.67
N LYS A 172 7.98 6.36 -13.32
CA LYS A 172 8.43 6.51 -11.93
C LYS A 172 7.37 7.19 -11.04
N ALA A 173 6.72 8.24 -11.54
CA ALA A 173 5.65 8.92 -10.83
C ALA A 173 4.44 7.98 -10.62
N LEU A 174 4.11 7.16 -11.62
CA LEU A 174 3.05 6.15 -11.55
C LEU A 174 3.36 5.09 -10.49
N LYS A 175 4.56 4.51 -10.49
CA LYS A 175 5.00 3.54 -9.46
C LYS A 175 4.83 4.08 -8.04
N GLU A 176 5.22 5.33 -7.81
CA GLU A 176 5.08 5.97 -6.50
C GLU A 176 3.65 6.35 -6.15
N SER A 177 2.85 6.73 -7.15
CA SER A 177 1.42 6.98 -6.98
C SER A 177 0.70 5.70 -6.55
N ALA A 178 0.93 4.59 -7.26
CA ALA A 178 0.43 3.27 -6.92
C ALA A 178 0.90 2.80 -5.54
N SER A 179 2.18 3.01 -5.21
CA SER A 179 2.71 2.76 -3.86
C SER A 179 2.02 3.59 -2.78
N THR A 180 1.61 4.81 -3.09
CA THR A 180 0.92 5.71 -2.15
C THR A 180 -0.54 5.28 -1.97
N ALA A 181 -1.21 4.79 -3.01
CA ALA A 181 -2.54 4.19 -2.91
C ALA A 181 -2.56 3.05 -1.90
N TYR A 182 -1.60 2.13 -2.02
CA TYR A 182 -1.47 0.98 -1.12
C TYR A 182 -0.95 1.38 0.27
N GLY A 183 0.05 2.26 0.35
CA GLY A 183 0.57 2.72 1.64
C GLY A 183 -0.44 3.54 2.46
N GLY A 184 -1.34 4.27 1.80
CA GLY A 184 -2.40 5.06 2.45
C GLY A 184 -3.46 4.20 3.14
N GLU A 185 -3.72 3.01 2.61
CA GLU A 185 -4.67 2.05 3.16
C GLU A 185 -4.31 1.56 4.55
N HIS A 186 -3.05 1.20 4.76
CA HIS A 186 -2.61 0.69 6.06
C HIS A 186 -2.71 1.74 7.18
N ILE A 187 -2.63 3.03 6.84
CA ILE A 187 -2.86 4.12 7.80
C ILE A 187 -4.37 4.21 8.13
N GLN A 188 -5.25 4.03 7.13
CA GLN A 188 -6.70 4.05 7.32
C GLN A 188 -7.22 2.81 8.06
N LEU A 189 -6.70 1.62 7.77
CA LEU A 189 -7.05 0.37 8.46
C LEU A 189 -6.65 0.38 9.93
N ASN A 190 -5.44 0.83 10.26
CA ASN A 190 -5.02 0.93 11.65
C ASN A 190 -5.88 1.94 12.43
N ALA A 191 -6.30 3.04 11.80
CA ALA A 191 -7.24 3.99 12.40
C ALA A 191 -8.64 3.37 12.58
N PHE A 192 -9.13 2.61 11.60
CA PHE A 192 -10.43 1.94 11.65
C PHE A 192 -10.49 0.81 12.69
N VAL A 193 -9.48 -0.07 12.72
CA VAL A 193 -9.34 -1.16 13.70
C VAL A 193 -9.15 -0.61 15.11
N SER A 194 -8.37 0.46 15.27
CA SER A 194 -8.26 1.17 16.57
C SER A 194 -9.59 1.76 16.99
N GLY A 195 -10.36 2.33 16.06
CA GLY A 195 -11.73 2.80 16.31
C GLY A 195 -12.67 1.68 16.78
N LEU A 196 -12.65 0.52 16.11
CA LEU A 196 -13.42 -0.66 16.50
C LEU A 196 -13.02 -1.23 17.88
N MET A 197 -11.72 -1.24 18.21
CA MET A 197 -11.25 -1.65 19.54
C MET A 197 -11.66 -0.68 20.64
N ILE A 198 -11.69 0.63 20.36
CA ILE A 198 -12.15 1.65 21.30
C ILE A 198 -13.65 1.48 21.57
N ILE A 199 -14.45 1.30 20.52
CA ILE A 199 -15.91 1.08 20.62
C ILE A 199 -16.21 -0.23 21.38
N GLY A 200 -15.46 -1.30 21.11
CA GLY A 200 -15.59 -2.58 21.82
C GLY A 200 -15.20 -2.52 23.29
N ARG A 201 -14.27 -1.62 23.68
CA ARG A 201 -13.90 -1.40 25.09
C ARG A 201 -14.91 -0.56 25.85
N THR A 202 -15.56 0.41 25.20
CA THR A 202 -16.60 1.24 25.84
C THR A 202 -17.92 0.49 26.03
N ALA A 203 -18.19 -0.52 25.20
CA ALA A 203 -19.38 -1.36 25.33
C ALA A 203 -19.26 -2.46 26.41
N GLY A 204 -18.05 -2.71 26.93
CA GLY A 204 -17.78 -3.73 27.96
C GLY A 204 -17.67 -3.20 29.39
N THR A 205 -17.93 -1.91 29.62
CA THR A 205 -17.84 -1.27 30.95
C THR A 205 -19.19 -0.88 31.56
N GLU A 206 -20.30 -1.30 30.96
CA GLU A 206 -21.65 -1.14 31.50
C GLU A 206 -22.29 -2.52 31.79
N THR A 207 -21.74 -3.27 32.73
CA THR A 207 -22.46 -4.32 33.50
C THR A 207 -21.81 -4.50 34.85
#